data_AF-A0AAJ2P303-F1
#
_entry.id   AF-A0AAJ2P303-F1
#
_cell.length_a   1.000
_cell.length_b   1.000
_cell.length_c   1.000
_cell.angle_alpha   90.00
_cell.angle_beta   90.00
_cell.angle_gamma   90.00
#
_symmetry.space_group_name_H-M   'P 1'
#
loop_
_entity.id
_entity.type
_entity.pdbx_description
1 polymer ?
#
loop_
_entity_poly.entity_id
_entity_poly.type
_entity_poly.pdbx_seq_one_letter_code
_entity_poly.pdbx_strand_id
1 'polypeptide(L)'
;MKKNLFEIKLMIPPIILALLIVQFNFQKINLFVSSTIILIYLILSFLFSFFEHFEYTRLSSVFYALIFGYFLPLIIFYSNYGKTPFEFYLLMFLSLLPVVISIYDYQLAIIISNNKENRASDSRGLRRDLIFFSSDYGVTFFAVAGAILFGFLPWTSFLIFFSLFPVFNNILKFVARPFLKSTAILALQNYFIISFSLIIGILLGIIIKV
;
A
#
# COMPACT_ATOMS: atom_id res chain seq x y z
N MET A 1 -6.91 -3.42 22.17
CA MET A 1 -7.13 -4.69 21.44
C MET A 1 -7.64 -4.56 20.01
N LYS A 2 -8.60 -3.67 19.66
CA LYS A 2 -9.08 -3.53 18.25
C LYS A 2 -8.09 -2.90 17.26
N LYS A 3 -7.16 -2.04 17.72
CA LYS A 3 -6.14 -1.40 16.85
C LYS A 3 -5.08 -2.40 16.33
N ASN A 4 -4.60 -3.31 17.17
CA ASN A 4 -3.50 -4.22 16.82
C ASN A 4 -3.88 -5.21 15.70
N LEU A 5 -5.12 -5.70 15.71
CA LEU A 5 -5.66 -6.55 14.64
C LEU A 5 -5.82 -5.80 13.30
N PHE A 6 -5.87 -4.47 13.33
CA PHE A 6 -6.07 -3.66 12.13
C PHE A 6 -4.74 -3.40 11.40
N GLU A 7 -3.69 -3.09 12.14
CA GLU A 7 -2.34 -2.89 11.56
C GLU A 7 -1.84 -4.16 10.86
N ILE A 8 -2.09 -5.33 11.46
CA ILE A 8 -1.78 -6.62 10.83
C ILE A 8 -2.48 -6.78 9.46
N LYS A 9 -3.73 -6.29 9.31
CA LYS A 9 -4.45 -6.34 8.03
C LYS A 9 -3.84 -5.46 6.95
N LEU A 10 -3.19 -4.36 7.34
CA LEU A 10 -2.48 -3.48 6.41
C LEU A 10 -1.13 -4.06 5.94
N MET A 11 -0.61 -5.10 6.60
CA MET A 11 0.67 -5.71 6.26
C MET A 11 0.53 -6.89 5.31
N ILE A 12 -0.58 -7.62 5.40
CA ILE A 12 -0.80 -8.86 4.64
C ILE A 12 -0.73 -8.62 3.13
N PRO A 13 -1.44 -7.65 2.53
CA PRO A 13 -1.36 -7.42 1.09
C PRO A 13 0.04 -7.07 0.55
N PRO A 14 0.84 -6.16 1.14
CA PRO A 14 2.21 -5.92 0.68
C PRO A 14 3.09 -7.19 0.72
N ILE A 15 2.93 -8.05 1.75
CA ILE A 15 3.63 -9.34 1.83
C ILE A 15 3.25 -10.24 0.65
N ILE A 16 1.96 -10.41 0.40
CA ILE A 16 1.46 -11.27 -0.68
C ILE A 16 1.98 -10.76 -2.03
N LEU A 17 1.90 -9.44 -2.27
CA LEU A 17 2.40 -8.84 -3.49
C LEU A 17 3.90 -9.04 -3.66
N ALA A 18 4.70 -8.87 -2.62
CA ALA A 18 6.14 -9.11 -2.67
C ALA A 18 6.46 -10.55 -3.11
N LEU A 19 5.80 -11.53 -2.50
CA LEU A 19 5.96 -12.94 -2.85
C LEU A 19 5.54 -13.21 -4.29
N LEU A 20 4.38 -12.72 -4.72
CA LEU A 20 3.90 -12.90 -6.10
C LEU A 20 4.84 -12.26 -7.13
N ILE A 21 5.35 -11.06 -6.85
CA ILE A 21 6.32 -10.37 -7.72
C ILE A 21 7.62 -11.18 -7.83
N VAL A 22 8.14 -11.70 -6.71
CA VAL A 22 9.32 -12.58 -6.70
C VAL A 22 9.06 -13.85 -7.50
N GLN A 23 7.89 -14.49 -7.31
CA GLN A 23 7.52 -15.69 -8.07
C GLN A 23 7.48 -15.41 -9.57
N PHE A 24 6.81 -14.32 -9.96
CA PHE A 24 6.62 -13.97 -11.37
C PHE A 24 7.95 -13.70 -12.08
N ASN A 25 8.86 -12.98 -11.42
CA ASN A 25 10.12 -12.55 -12.02
C ASN A 25 11.22 -13.63 -11.94
N PHE A 26 11.27 -14.41 -10.86
CA PHE A 26 12.44 -15.26 -10.57
C PHE A 26 12.14 -16.75 -10.44
N GLN A 27 10.87 -17.17 -10.28
CA GLN A 27 10.45 -18.56 -10.09
C GLN A 27 11.19 -19.32 -8.96
N LYS A 28 11.86 -18.60 -8.06
CA LYS A 28 12.74 -19.15 -7.01
C LYS A 28 12.40 -18.52 -5.67
N ILE A 29 11.20 -18.79 -5.16
CA ILE A 29 10.90 -18.45 -3.76
C ILE A 29 11.56 -19.47 -2.85
N ASN A 30 12.53 -19.00 -2.05
CA ASN A 30 12.97 -19.69 -0.86
C ASN A 30 11.89 -19.54 0.23
N LEU A 31 11.01 -20.54 0.30
CA LEU A 31 9.87 -20.56 1.23
C LEU A 31 10.31 -20.47 2.68
N PHE A 32 11.44 -21.10 3.04
CA PHE A 32 11.95 -21.10 4.41
C PHE A 32 12.40 -19.70 4.84
N VAL A 33 13.24 -19.05 4.04
CA VAL A 33 13.74 -17.70 4.31
C VAL A 33 12.59 -16.69 4.30
N SER A 34 11.71 -16.76 3.30
CA SER A 34 10.57 -15.85 3.17
C SER A 34 9.59 -15.99 4.35
N SER A 35 9.27 -17.23 4.77
CA SER A 35 8.40 -17.47 5.93
C SER A 35 9.02 -16.98 7.23
N THR A 36 10.34 -17.14 7.41
CA THR A 36 11.07 -16.66 8.59
C THR A 36 11.03 -15.14 8.67
N ILE A 37 11.29 -14.44 7.56
CA ILE A 37 11.20 -12.98 7.48
C ILE A 37 9.78 -12.50 7.83
N ILE A 38 8.75 -13.13 7.26
CA ILE A 38 7.35 -12.80 7.53
C ILE A 38 7.01 -13.00 9.00
N LEU A 39 7.43 -14.11 9.60
CA LEU A 39 7.17 -14.42 11.01
C LEU A 39 7.84 -13.40 11.94
N ILE A 40 9.12 -13.10 11.71
CA ILE A 40 9.85 -12.07 12.47
C ILE A 40 9.12 -10.72 12.36
N TYR A 41 8.68 -10.37 11.15
CA TYR A 41 7.99 -9.11 10.93
C TYR A 41 6.64 -9.02 11.63
N LEU A 42 5.84 -10.10 11.59
CA LEU A 42 4.57 -10.16 12.31
C LEU A 42 4.77 -10.05 13.82
N ILE A 43 5.82 -10.67 14.37
CA ILE A 43 6.18 -10.56 15.79
C ILE A 43 6.58 -9.13 16.12
N LEU A 44 7.48 -8.52 15.35
CA LEU A 44 7.92 -7.13 15.57
C LEU A 44 6.74 -6.16 15.49
N SER A 45 5.86 -6.34 14.52
CA SER A 45 4.66 -5.52 14.34
C SER A 45 3.68 -5.67 15.51
N PHE A 46 3.49 -6.90 16.00
CA PHE A 46 2.67 -7.16 17.18
C PHE A 46 3.25 -6.49 18.43
N LEU A 47 4.58 -6.58 18.62
CA LEU A 47 5.28 -5.91 19.72
C LEU A 47 5.14 -4.39 19.62
N PHE A 48 5.41 -3.81 18.46
CA PHE A 48 5.30 -2.37 18.22
C PHE A 48 3.91 -1.83 18.56
N SER A 49 2.87 -2.53 18.08
CA SER A 49 1.46 -2.22 18.37
C SER A 49 1.07 -2.33 19.87
N PHE A 50 1.87 -3.04 20.67
CA PHE A 50 1.66 -3.16 22.11
C PHE A 50 2.25 -1.97 22.88
N PHE A 51 3.38 -1.42 22.41
CA PHE A 51 4.13 -0.39 23.12
C PHE A 51 3.70 1.04 22.80
N GLU A 52 3.01 1.29 21.69
CA GLU A 52 2.76 2.66 21.24
C GLU A 52 1.32 3.12 21.26
N HIS A 53 1.15 4.30 21.85
CA HIS A 53 0.01 5.20 21.64
C HIS A 53 0.46 6.32 20.69
N PHE A 54 0.84 6.00 19.45
CA PHE A 54 1.24 7.06 18.54
C PHE A 54 0.06 7.97 18.18
N GLU A 55 0.26 9.26 18.40
CA GLU A 55 -0.44 10.30 17.65
C GLU A 55 0.18 10.38 16.25
N TYR A 56 -0.58 10.00 15.22
CA TYR A 56 -0.08 10.06 13.86
C TYR A 56 0.00 11.52 13.40
N THR A 57 1.22 11.96 13.09
CA THR A 57 1.48 13.18 12.33
C THR A 57 1.58 12.83 10.86
N ARG A 58 1.55 13.83 9.96
CA ARG A 58 1.74 13.57 8.52
C ARG A 58 3.09 12.93 8.23
N LEU A 59 4.14 13.36 8.93
CA LEU A 59 5.48 12.83 8.77
C LEU A 59 5.56 11.36 9.23
N SER A 60 4.99 11.04 10.40
CA SER A 60 4.97 9.65 10.86
C SER A 60 4.11 8.74 9.97
N SER A 61 3.08 9.28 9.32
CA SER A 61 2.28 8.55 8.32
C SER A 61 3.09 8.14 7.09
N VAL A 62 3.99 9.02 6.62
CA VAL A 62 4.91 8.69 5.51
C VAL A 62 5.87 7.58 5.94
N PHE A 63 6.53 7.71 7.09
CA PHE A 63 7.44 6.68 7.59
C PHE A 63 6.75 5.33 7.78
N TYR A 64 5.52 5.35 8.33
CA TYR A 64 4.71 4.15 8.47
C TYR A 64 4.45 3.48 7.11
N ALA A 65 3.98 4.23 6.12
CA ALA A 65 3.72 3.70 4.78
C ALA A 65 4.97 3.11 4.11
N LEU A 66 6.13 3.77 4.26
CA LEU A 66 7.40 3.28 3.71
C LEU A 66 7.88 1.99 4.39
N ILE A 67 7.78 1.90 5.72
CA ILE A 67 8.20 0.71 6.48
C ILE A 67 7.30 -0.49 6.13
N PHE A 68 5.98 -0.29 6.14
CA PHE A 68 5.03 -1.39 5.92
C PHE A 68 4.86 -1.74 4.43
N GLY A 69 5.00 -0.75 3.55
CA GLY A 69 4.80 -0.95 2.12
C GLY A 69 6.07 -1.30 1.33
N TYR A 70 7.27 -0.93 1.78
CA TYR A 70 8.52 -1.21 1.06
C TYR A 70 9.56 -2.02 1.83
N PHE A 71 9.80 -1.72 3.12
CA PHE A 71 10.94 -2.31 3.83
C PHE A 71 10.86 -3.83 3.90
N LEU A 72 9.68 -4.38 4.22
CA LEU A 72 9.49 -5.81 4.27
C LEU A 72 9.54 -6.48 2.88
N PRO A 73 8.81 -5.99 1.86
CA PRO A 73 8.96 -6.48 0.50
C PRO A 73 10.39 -6.45 -0.05
N LEU A 74 11.17 -5.43 0.29
CA LEU A 74 12.59 -5.31 -0.08
C LEU A 74 13.42 -6.45 0.49
N ILE A 75 13.24 -6.78 1.77
CA ILE A 75 13.97 -7.87 2.42
C ILE A 75 13.62 -9.21 1.75
N ILE A 76 12.32 -9.45 1.52
CA ILE A 76 11.85 -10.66 0.82
C ILE A 76 12.48 -10.72 -0.58
N PHE A 77 12.41 -9.64 -1.35
CA PHE A 77 12.95 -9.57 -2.70
C PHE A 77 14.47 -9.80 -2.75
N TYR A 78 15.22 -9.09 -1.91
CA TYR A 78 16.68 -9.20 -1.81
C TYR A 78 17.12 -10.61 -1.41
N SER A 79 16.46 -11.21 -0.41
CA SER A 79 16.80 -12.54 0.09
C SER A 79 16.60 -13.65 -0.94
N ASN A 80 15.72 -13.46 -1.92
CA ASN A 80 15.41 -14.46 -2.94
C ASN A 80 16.29 -14.33 -4.21
N TYR A 81 16.95 -13.21 -4.45
CA TYR A 81 17.70 -12.99 -5.70
C TYR A 81 19.17 -12.60 -5.53
N GLY A 82 19.61 -12.09 -4.37
CA GLY A 82 21.01 -11.89 -3.98
C GLY A 82 21.81 -10.82 -4.75
N LYS A 83 21.73 -10.76 -6.08
CA LYS A 83 22.40 -9.76 -6.94
C LYS A 83 21.46 -9.25 -8.02
N THR A 84 20.65 -8.26 -7.67
CA THR A 84 19.70 -7.61 -8.59
C THR A 84 20.30 -6.32 -9.16
N PRO A 85 20.19 -6.08 -10.48
CA PRO A 85 20.48 -4.76 -11.06
C PRO A 85 19.64 -3.66 -10.42
N PHE A 86 20.15 -2.43 -10.41
CA PHE A 86 19.46 -1.27 -9.81
C PHE A 86 18.03 -1.10 -10.35
N GLU A 87 17.84 -1.35 -11.65
CA GLU A 87 16.55 -1.26 -12.36
C GLU A 87 15.45 -2.11 -11.73
N PHE A 88 15.78 -3.32 -11.24
CA PHE A 88 14.80 -4.20 -10.61
C PHE A 88 14.31 -3.64 -9.28
N TYR A 89 15.15 -2.91 -8.53
CA TYR A 89 14.70 -2.24 -7.30
C TYR A 89 13.73 -1.12 -7.65
N LEU A 90 14.03 -0.29 -8.65
CA LEU A 90 13.13 0.76 -9.11
C LEU A 90 11.76 0.19 -9.55
N LEU A 91 11.78 -0.89 -10.33
CA LEU A 91 10.55 -1.54 -10.81
C LEU A 91 9.77 -2.21 -9.68
N MET A 92 10.45 -2.78 -8.69
CA MET A 92 9.83 -3.27 -7.46
C MET A 92 9.20 -2.10 -6.66
N PHE A 93 9.88 -0.96 -6.56
CA PHE A 93 9.32 0.24 -5.92
C PHE A 93 8.05 0.72 -6.64
N LEU A 94 8.07 0.79 -7.98
CA LEU A 94 6.90 1.15 -8.77
C LEU A 94 5.74 0.15 -8.60
N SER A 95 6.05 -1.14 -8.51
CA SER A 95 5.05 -2.20 -8.37
C SER A 95 4.31 -2.16 -7.03
N LEU A 96 4.99 -1.75 -5.95
CA LEU A 96 4.44 -1.69 -4.60
C LEU A 96 3.94 -0.29 -4.21
N LEU A 97 4.26 0.74 -5.01
CA LEU A 97 3.82 2.11 -4.79
C LEU A 97 2.30 2.24 -4.57
N PRO A 98 1.41 1.51 -5.28
CA PRO A 98 -0.03 1.60 -5.04
C PRO A 98 -0.45 1.27 -3.61
N VAL A 99 0.20 0.27 -3.02
CA VAL A 99 -0.10 -0.18 -1.66
C VAL A 99 0.49 0.78 -0.64
N VAL A 100 1.70 1.28 -0.87
CA VAL A 100 2.35 2.30 -0.03
C VAL A 100 1.51 3.56 0.03
N ILE A 101 1.10 4.08 -1.12
CA ILE A 101 0.21 5.25 -1.22
C ILE A 101 -1.11 5.00 -0.50
N SER A 102 -1.73 3.84 -0.70
CA SER A 102 -2.99 3.52 -0.06
C SER A 102 -2.89 3.42 1.48
N ILE A 103 -1.76 2.96 2.02
CA ILE A 103 -1.48 2.98 3.47
C ILE A 103 -1.32 4.43 3.96
N TYR A 104 -0.58 5.24 3.22
CA TYR A 104 -0.40 6.66 3.53
C TYR A 104 -1.74 7.41 3.54
N ASP A 105 -2.55 7.24 2.48
CA ASP A 105 -3.85 7.88 2.32
C ASP A 105 -4.84 7.48 3.42
N TYR A 106 -4.78 6.23 3.88
CA TYR A 106 -5.57 5.79 5.03
C TYR A 106 -5.21 6.58 6.30
N GLN A 107 -3.91 6.74 6.59
CA GLN A 107 -3.45 7.49 7.75
C GLN A 107 -3.75 8.99 7.60
N LEU A 108 -3.58 9.55 6.41
CA LEU A 108 -3.94 10.93 6.09
C LEU A 108 -5.44 11.16 6.30
N ALA A 109 -6.29 10.24 5.86
CA ALA A 109 -7.73 10.30 6.09
C ALA A 109 -8.10 10.26 7.57
N ILE A 110 -7.40 9.47 8.39
CA ILE A 110 -7.58 9.48 9.86
C ILE A 110 -7.22 10.85 10.43
N ILE A 111 -6.08 11.41 10.05
CA ILE A 111 -5.62 12.72 10.51
C ILE A 111 -6.68 13.78 10.16
N ILE A 112 -7.10 13.85 8.90
CA ILE A 112 -8.14 14.79 8.44
C ILE A 112 -9.44 14.61 9.23
N SER A 113 -9.89 13.37 9.43
CA SER A 113 -11.16 13.07 10.10
C SER A 113 -11.16 13.40 11.60
N ASN A 114 -9.98 13.36 12.24
CA ASN A 114 -9.81 13.64 13.66
C ASN A 114 -9.50 15.11 13.94
N ASN A 115 -9.01 15.89 12.97
CA ASN A 115 -8.66 17.31 13.13
C ASN A 115 -9.89 18.25 13.15
N LYS A 116 -10.95 17.84 13.86
CA LYS A 116 -12.26 18.49 13.91
C LYS A 116 -12.26 19.84 14.61
N GLU A 117 -11.23 20.21 15.35
CA GLU A 117 -11.25 21.41 16.20
C GLU A 117 -10.64 22.65 15.50
N ASN A 118 -9.78 22.47 14.48
CA ASN A 118 -9.17 23.56 13.72
C ASN A 118 -9.94 23.95 12.43
N ARG A 119 -11.28 23.96 12.48
CA ARG A 119 -12.18 24.10 11.31
C ARG A 119 -12.05 25.42 10.54
N ALA A 120 -11.63 26.49 11.21
CA ALA A 120 -11.63 27.84 10.65
C ALA A 120 -10.23 28.43 10.42
N SER A 121 -9.20 27.90 11.08
CA SER A 121 -7.85 28.48 11.09
C SER A 121 -6.95 27.99 9.95
N ASP A 122 -7.20 26.82 9.34
CA ASP A 122 -6.31 26.25 8.31
C ASP A 122 -7.03 25.61 7.11
N SER A 123 -7.84 26.41 6.40
CA SER A 123 -8.51 25.99 5.15
C SER A 123 -7.53 25.64 4.02
N ARG A 124 -6.34 26.27 4.01
CA ARG A 124 -5.28 25.99 3.01
C ARG A 124 -4.64 24.63 3.26
N GLY A 125 -4.35 24.28 4.52
CA GLY A 125 -3.82 22.99 4.91
C GLY A 125 -4.76 21.84 4.53
N LEU A 126 -6.06 21.98 4.80
CA LEU A 126 -7.07 20.99 4.42
C LEU A 126 -7.16 20.80 2.90
N ARG A 127 -7.22 21.90 2.14
CA ARG A 127 -7.28 21.82 0.67
C ARG A 127 -6.06 21.08 0.11
N ARG A 128 -4.87 21.36 0.65
CA ARG A 128 -3.64 20.68 0.27
C ARG A 128 -3.71 19.18 0.56
N ASP A 129 -4.22 18.79 1.72
CA ASP A 129 -4.33 17.37 2.11
C ASP A 129 -5.34 16.61 1.24
N LEU A 130 -6.46 17.24 0.91
CA LEU A 130 -7.44 16.64 0.00
C LEU A 130 -6.91 16.51 -1.42
N ILE A 131 -6.09 17.47 -1.87
CA ILE A 131 -5.40 17.37 -3.16
C ILE A 131 -4.46 16.17 -3.14
N PHE A 132 -3.56 16.07 -2.16
CA PHE A 132 -2.64 14.92 -2.02
C PHE A 132 -3.42 13.60 -2.01
N PHE A 133 -4.41 13.48 -1.13
CA PHE A 133 -5.27 12.31 -1.03
C PHE A 133 -5.90 11.91 -2.37
N SER A 134 -6.32 12.88 -3.20
CA SER A 134 -6.91 12.58 -4.51
C SER A 134 -5.88 12.29 -5.60
N SER A 135 -4.75 13.01 -5.61
CA SER A 135 -3.72 12.89 -6.63
C SER A 135 -2.89 11.64 -6.48
N ASP A 136 -2.68 11.19 -5.24
CA ASP A 136 -1.83 10.04 -4.94
C ASP A 136 -2.41 8.77 -5.58
N TYR A 137 -3.73 8.57 -5.53
CA TYR A 137 -4.39 7.50 -6.28
C TYR A 137 -4.10 7.58 -7.79
N GLY A 138 -4.09 8.76 -8.40
CA GLY A 138 -3.70 8.93 -9.81
C GLY A 138 -2.29 8.42 -10.10
N VAL A 139 -1.33 8.76 -9.23
CA VAL A 139 0.07 8.31 -9.32
C VAL A 139 0.18 6.78 -9.23
N THR A 140 -0.65 6.13 -8.42
CA THR A 140 -0.62 4.66 -8.29
C THR A 140 -0.85 3.94 -9.62
N PHE A 141 -1.78 4.42 -10.45
CA PHE A 141 -2.12 3.77 -11.73
C PHE A 141 -0.99 3.93 -12.75
N PHE A 142 -0.35 5.09 -12.80
CA PHE A 142 0.81 5.31 -13.65
C PHE A 142 2.01 4.45 -13.23
N ALA A 143 2.23 4.25 -11.93
CA ALA A 143 3.32 3.41 -11.44
C ALA A 143 3.14 1.93 -11.86
N VAL A 144 1.91 1.40 -11.79
CA VAL A 144 1.62 0.04 -12.26
C VAL A 144 1.77 -0.07 -13.76
N ALA A 145 1.25 0.90 -14.53
CA ALA A 145 1.42 0.92 -15.97
C ALA A 145 2.91 0.92 -16.36
N GLY A 146 3.74 1.72 -15.68
CA GLY A 146 5.19 1.70 -15.84
C GLY A 146 5.80 0.32 -15.59
N ALA A 147 5.49 -0.30 -14.44
CA ALA A 147 6.01 -1.62 -14.09
C ALA A 147 5.57 -2.73 -15.09
N ILE A 148 4.39 -2.61 -15.70
CA ILE A 148 3.94 -3.51 -16.77
C ILE A 148 4.71 -3.26 -18.08
N LEU A 149 4.89 -1.99 -18.48
CA LEU A 149 5.58 -1.63 -19.73
C LEU A 149 7.04 -2.11 -19.75
N PHE A 150 7.70 -2.13 -18.60
CA PHE A 150 9.06 -2.68 -18.44
C PHE A 150 9.09 -4.20 -18.19
N GLY A 151 7.95 -4.89 -18.29
CA GLY A 151 7.85 -6.35 -18.19
C GLY A 151 8.01 -6.92 -16.77
N PHE A 152 8.03 -6.07 -15.75
CA PHE A 152 8.27 -6.47 -14.36
C PHE A 152 7.00 -6.98 -13.66
N LEU A 153 5.84 -6.46 -14.06
CA LEU A 153 4.53 -7.00 -13.73
C LEU A 153 3.89 -7.64 -14.96
N PRO A 154 3.08 -8.70 -14.81
CA PRO A 154 2.34 -9.26 -15.92
C PRO A 154 1.28 -8.28 -16.43
N TRP A 155 0.96 -8.34 -17.73
CA TRP A 155 -0.07 -7.51 -18.35
C TRP A 155 -1.45 -7.67 -17.69
N THR A 156 -1.73 -8.82 -17.09
CA THR A 156 -2.94 -9.07 -16.28
C THR A 156 -3.06 -8.14 -15.06
N SER A 157 -1.98 -7.49 -14.63
CA SER A 157 -2.00 -6.46 -13.59
C SER A 157 -2.78 -5.20 -14.02
N PHE A 158 -3.10 -5.03 -15.30
CA PHE A 158 -4.06 -4.02 -15.77
C PHE A 158 -5.46 -4.16 -15.14
N LEU A 159 -5.75 -5.28 -14.45
CA LEU A 159 -6.96 -5.40 -13.62
C LEU A 159 -7.07 -4.30 -12.55
N ILE A 160 -5.96 -3.65 -12.15
CA ILE A 160 -6.03 -2.47 -11.28
C ILE A 160 -6.89 -1.36 -11.88
N PHE A 161 -6.99 -1.20 -13.20
CA PHE A 161 -7.80 -0.15 -13.81
C PHE A 161 -9.31 -0.35 -13.56
N PHE A 162 -9.77 -1.59 -13.31
CA PHE A 162 -11.15 -1.81 -12.87
C PHE A 162 -11.42 -1.24 -11.47
N SER A 163 -10.39 -1.08 -10.64
CA SER A 163 -10.52 -0.44 -9.33
C SER A 163 -10.71 1.09 -9.41
N LEU A 164 -10.41 1.73 -10.56
CA LEU A 164 -10.53 3.18 -10.71
C LEU A 164 -11.92 3.68 -10.36
N PHE A 165 -12.95 3.03 -10.88
CA PHE A 165 -14.33 3.47 -10.71
C PHE A 165 -14.77 3.50 -9.23
N PRO A 166 -14.66 2.38 -8.47
CA PRO A 166 -15.04 2.40 -7.06
C PRO A 166 -14.10 3.28 -6.21
N VAL A 167 -12.80 3.33 -6.50
CA VAL A 167 -11.84 4.19 -5.80
C VAL A 167 -12.19 5.67 -5.98
N PHE A 168 -12.47 6.09 -7.21
CA PHE A 168 -12.84 7.47 -7.52
C PHE A 168 -14.15 7.88 -6.82
N ASN A 169 -15.16 7.00 -6.82
CA ASN A 169 -16.41 7.24 -6.10
C ASN A 169 -16.18 7.45 -4.59
N ASN A 170 -15.28 6.67 -4.01
CA ASN A 170 -14.89 6.80 -2.61
C ASN A 170 -14.13 8.10 -2.32
N ILE A 171 -13.25 8.53 -3.23
CA ILE A 171 -12.56 9.82 -3.14
C ILE A 171 -13.56 10.97 -3.15
N LEU A 172 -14.52 10.98 -4.08
CA LEU A 172 -15.55 12.03 -4.16
C LEU A 172 -16.38 12.11 -2.87
N LYS A 173 -16.78 10.95 -2.32
CA LYS A 173 -17.49 10.89 -1.04
C LYS A 173 -16.65 11.41 0.13
N PHE A 174 -15.36 11.10 0.15
CA PHE A 174 -14.43 11.59 1.18
C PHE A 174 -14.28 13.12 1.08
N VAL A 175 -13.99 13.65 -0.11
CA VAL A 175 -13.79 15.09 -0.35
C VAL A 175 -15.06 15.88 -0.05
N ALA A 176 -16.25 15.32 -0.31
CA ALA A 176 -17.51 15.98 0.01
C ALA A 176 -17.78 16.07 1.52
N ARG A 177 -17.28 15.10 2.32
CA ARG A 177 -17.51 15.03 3.78
C ARG A 177 -16.26 14.53 4.54
N PRO A 178 -15.16 15.31 4.58
CA PRO A 178 -13.86 14.80 5.03
C PRO A 178 -13.76 14.56 6.54
N PHE A 179 -14.64 15.17 7.34
CA PHE A 179 -14.56 15.12 8.80
C PHE A 179 -15.34 13.97 9.46
N LEU A 180 -15.92 13.05 8.69
CA LEU A 180 -16.61 11.91 9.27
C LEU A 180 -15.61 10.78 9.52
N LYS A 181 -15.61 10.18 10.71
CA LYS A 181 -14.79 8.97 10.95
C LYS A 181 -15.14 7.83 9.99
N SER A 182 -16.39 7.80 9.51
CA SER A 182 -16.84 6.85 8.49
C SER A 182 -16.21 7.09 7.11
N THR A 183 -15.70 8.29 6.80
CA THR A 183 -15.02 8.52 5.53
C THR A 183 -13.57 8.02 5.53
N ALA A 184 -12.89 7.92 6.68
CA ALA A 184 -11.61 7.20 6.77
C ALA A 184 -11.73 5.71 6.41
N ILE A 185 -12.92 5.11 6.58
CA ILE A 185 -13.22 3.74 6.12
C ILE A 185 -13.20 3.66 4.59
N LEU A 186 -13.52 4.73 3.87
CA LEU A 186 -13.45 4.76 2.40
C LEU A 186 -12.00 4.65 1.90
N ALA A 187 -11.05 5.29 2.58
CA ALA A 187 -9.62 5.15 2.26
C ALA A 187 -9.14 3.71 2.49
N LEU A 188 -9.62 3.06 3.56
CA LEU A 188 -9.36 1.64 3.78
C LEU A 188 -9.98 0.74 2.71
N GLN A 189 -11.20 1.05 2.26
CA GLN A 189 -11.82 0.33 1.15
C GLN A 189 -10.98 0.46 -0.12
N ASN A 190 -10.50 1.67 -0.43
CA ASN A 190 -9.62 1.89 -1.58
C ASN A 190 -8.35 1.04 -1.49
N TYR A 191 -7.71 1.00 -0.31
CA TYR A 191 -6.56 0.14 -0.05
C TYR A 191 -6.81 -1.32 -0.41
N PHE A 192 -7.92 -1.90 0.06
CA PHE A 192 -8.23 -3.30 -0.24
C PHE A 192 -8.59 -3.52 -1.70
N ILE A 193 -9.36 -2.63 -2.32
CA ILE A 193 -9.74 -2.77 -3.74
C ILE A 193 -8.47 -2.76 -4.62
N ILE A 194 -7.58 -1.79 -4.41
CA ILE A 194 -6.30 -1.68 -5.14
C ILE A 194 -5.45 -2.93 -4.93
N SER A 195 -5.27 -3.34 -3.67
CA SER A 195 -4.45 -4.49 -3.31
C SER A 195 -4.99 -5.78 -3.92
N PHE A 196 -6.29 -6.05 -3.83
CA PHE A 196 -6.88 -7.27 -4.39
C PHE A 196 -6.84 -7.29 -5.91
N SER A 197 -7.09 -6.16 -6.58
CA SER A 197 -6.94 -6.07 -8.04
C SER A 197 -5.51 -6.42 -8.49
N LEU A 198 -4.49 -5.93 -7.77
CA LEU A 198 -3.10 -6.28 -8.06
C LEU A 198 -2.77 -7.73 -7.74
N ILE A 199 -3.18 -8.25 -6.58
CA ILE A 199 -2.95 -9.64 -6.20
C ILE A 199 -3.54 -10.59 -7.25
N ILE A 200 -4.80 -10.38 -7.64
CA ILE A 200 -5.48 -11.19 -8.65
C ILE A 200 -4.78 -11.04 -10.01
N GLY A 201 -4.43 -9.81 -10.40
CA GLY A 201 -3.72 -9.54 -11.65
C GLY A 201 -2.40 -10.27 -11.73
N ILE A 202 -1.55 -10.17 -10.72
CA ILE A 202 -0.24 -10.84 -10.71
C ILE A 202 -0.41 -12.36 -10.65
N LEU A 203 -1.33 -12.86 -9.83
CA LEU A 203 -1.60 -14.30 -9.70
C LEU A 203 -2.05 -14.92 -11.03
N LEU A 204 -2.96 -14.28 -11.76
CA LEU A 204 -3.36 -14.72 -13.11
C LEU A 204 -2.18 -14.71 -14.08
N GLY A 205 -1.32 -13.68 -13.99
CA GLY A 205 -0.14 -13.58 -14.83
C GLY A 205 0.90 -14.67 -14.57
N ILE A 206 1.05 -15.11 -13.32
CA ILE A 206 1.87 -16.27 -12.95
C ILE A 206 1.27 -17.54 -13.56
N ILE A 207 -0.04 -17.76 -13.40
CA ILE A 207 -0.73 -18.97 -13.91
C ILE A 207 -0.61 -19.07 -15.44
N ILE A 208 -0.71 -17.96 -16.18
CA ILE A 208 -0.63 -17.95 -17.65
C ILE A 208 0.81 -18.14 -18.14
N LYS A 209 1.81 -17.70 -17.35
CA LYS A 209 3.23 -17.80 -17.69
C LYS A 209 3.80 -19.20 -17.44
N VAL A 210 3.19 -19.97 -16.54
CA VAL A 210 3.50 -21.38 -16.24
C VAL A 210 2.84 -22.28 -17.27
#